data_AF-A0A1F8SE00-F1
#
_entry.id   AF-A0A1F8SE00-F1
#
_cell.length_a   1.000
_cell.length_b   1.000
_cell.length_c   1.000
_cell.angle_alpha   90.00
_cell.angle_beta   90.00
_cell.angle_gamma   90.00
#
_symmetry.space_group_name_H-M   'P 1'
#
loop_
_entity.id
_entity.type
_entity.pdbx_description
1 polymer ?
#
loop_
_entity_poly.entity_id
_entity_poly.type
_entity_poly.pdbx_seq_one_letter_code
_entity_poly.pdbx_strand_id
1 'polypeptide(L)'
;MAAPDVPAIQVPGDYTVWAASDLHGQLGAVDRLLAAAGLTDGADRWIAPPASALVVTGDVVDRGPDTVGLVRRLASLREQAERAGGLVALLEGNHEAQVLGGLGGQPDIFRALMAFGGGATLLSAGMRPEEWEGRSPAEIAARVDELVPDLVPTLWTFAPYARWGDVLFVHAGPVPFQPLARFERSADRLWIRSEFSASPDPFPDADSWTPYREVGIGRVVFGHTPVERPALGHGGRTINIDTWRGGRVTLARLEPGRALGEAEFLTQPAEPRAIADAPVTPEEIRRFDATLPAIVDAWVAGRSWAGSGGSDGSRSDTSGSGAPIRQADSTSSTV
;
A
#
# COMPACT_ATOMS: atom_id res chain seq x y z
N MET A 1 -11.39 -7.70 -10.87
CA MET A 1 -11.96 -6.76 -9.89
C MET A 1 -11.27 -5.41 -10.06
N ALA A 2 -12.01 -4.31 -10.05
CA ALA A 2 -11.42 -2.98 -9.98
C ALA A 2 -10.80 -2.75 -8.59
N ALA A 3 -9.76 -1.93 -8.50
CA ALA A 3 -9.22 -1.48 -7.22
C ALA A 3 -10.34 -0.70 -6.48
N PRO A 4 -10.67 -1.03 -5.22
CA PRO A 4 -11.57 -0.18 -4.43
C PRO A 4 -10.92 1.17 -4.16
N ASP A 5 -11.73 2.23 -4.15
CA ASP A 5 -11.30 3.57 -3.74
C ASP A 5 -11.26 3.63 -2.21
N VAL A 6 -10.17 3.12 -1.63
CA VAL A 6 -9.99 3.10 -0.16
C VAL A 6 -9.49 4.47 0.29
N PRO A 7 -10.26 5.20 1.13
CA PRO A 7 -9.85 6.52 1.60
C PRO A 7 -8.72 6.41 2.62
N ALA A 8 -7.99 7.50 2.78
CA ALA A 8 -7.02 7.64 3.86
C ALA A 8 -7.69 7.57 5.25
N ILE A 9 -6.97 6.99 6.22
CA ILE A 9 -7.50 6.78 7.58
C ILE A 9 -7.22 8.01 8.46
N GLN A 10 -8.22 8.46 9.21
CA GLN A 10 -8.05 9.48 10.24
C GLN A 10 -7.96 8.82 11.62
N VAL A 11 -6.80 8.92 12.25
CA VAL A 11 -6.59 8.47 13.64
C VAL A 11 -6.97 9.60 14.58
N PRO A 12 -7.85 9.37 15.58
CA PRO A 12 -8.22 10.42 16.53
C PRO A 12 -7.01 10.99 17.26
N GLY A 13 -6.96 12.33 17.38
CA GLY A 13 -5.77 13.05 17.83
C GLY A 13 -5.37 12.79 19.30
N ASP A 14 -6.29 12.25 20.09
CA ASP A 14 -6.10 11.88 21.50
C ASP A 14 -5.70 10.42 21.71
N TYR A 15 -5.56 9.63 20.64
CA TYR A 15 -5.17 8.22 20.76
C TYR A 15 -3.67 8.07 20.98
N THR A 16 -3.27 7.12 21.83
CA THR A 16 -1.90 6.60 21.84
C THR A 16 -1.71 5.73 20.60
N VAL A 17 -0.68 6.04 19.79
CA VAL A 17 -0.42 5.34 18.53
C VAL A 17 0.77 4.41 18.68
N TRP A 18 0.60 3.16 18.28
CA TRP A 18 1.67 2.20 18.07
C TRP A 18 1.90 2.04 16.57
N ALA A 19 3.08 2.36 16.06
CA ALA A 19 3.41 2.32 14.65
C ALA A 19 4.40 1.20 14.33
N ALA A 20 4.17 0.46 13.26
CA ALA A 20 5.06 -0.57 12.72
C ALA A 20 5.20 -0.43 11.21
N SER A 21 6.27 -0.96 10.64
CA SER A 21 6.47 -1.04 9.19
C SER A 21 7.20 -2.32 8.82
N ASP A 22 7.08 -2.74 7.56
CA ASP A 22 7.93 -3.76 6.93
C ASP A 22 7.96 -5.06 7.74
N LEU A 23 6.76 -5.51 8.12
CA LEU A 23 6.54 -6.69 8.95
C LEU A 23 6.85 -8.00 8.22
N HIS A 24 6.75 -8.01 6.89
CA HIS A 24 7.22 -9.10 6.02
C HIS A 24 6.90 -10.51 6.55
N GLY A 25 5.61 -10.81 6.78
CA GLY A 25 5.15 -12.13 7.21
C GLY A 25 5.71 -12.64 8.54
N GLN A 26 6.26 -11.76 9.39
CA GLN A 26 6.86 -12.10 10.69
C GLN A 26 5.79 -12.32 11.78
N LEU A 27 4.76 -13.15 11.53
CA LEU A 27 3.63 -13.35 12.43
C LEU A 27 4.05 -13.58 13.89
N GLY A 28 4.95 -14.54 14.13
CA GLY A 28 5.39 -14.87 15.48
C GLY A 28 6.11 -13.72 16.19
N ALA A 29 6.88 -12.90 15.47
CA ALA A 29 7.56 -11.73 16.05
C ALA A 29 6.58 -10.59 16.31
N VAL A 30 5.63 -10.36 15.40
CA VAL A 30 4.54 -9.38 15.57
C VAL A 30 3.68 -9.73 16.77
N ASP A 31 3.30 -11.01 16.94
CA ASP A 31 2.51 -11.47 18.09
C ASP A 31 3.20 -11.15 19.43
N ARG A 32 4.52 -11.37 19.50
CA ARG A 32 5.32 -11.01 20.68
C ARG A 32 5.39 -9.50 20.91
N LEU A 33 5.52 -8.70 19.84
CA LEU A 33 5.52 -7.23 19.95
C LEU A 33 4.19 -6.70 20.45
N LEU A 34 3.08 -7.13 19.84
CA LEU A 34 1.75 -6.68 20.21
C LEU A 34 1.37 -7.11 21.64
N ALA A 35 1.79 -8.31 22.07
CA ALA A 35 1.64 -8.74 23.46
C ALA A 35 2.44 -7.87 24.43
N ALA A 36 3.72 -7.61 24.13
CA ALA A 36 4.58 -6.79 24.97
C ALA A 36 4.10 -5.33 25.06
N ALA A 37 3.46 -4.83 24.01
CA ALA A 37 2.81 -3.52 23.98
C ALA A 37 1.46 -3.48 24.72
N GLY A 38 0.93 -4.64 25.14
CA GLY A 38 -0.40 -4.74 25.74
C GLY A 38 -1.55 -4.51 24.76
N LEU A 39 -1.30 -4.62 23.45
CA LEU A 39 -2.32 -4.47 22.41
C LEU A 39 -3.13 -5.75 22.19
N THR A 40 -2.48 -6.90 22.33
CA THR A 40 -3.09 -8.22 22.20
C THR A 40 -2.70 -9.14 23.35
N ASP A 41 -3.37 -10.28 23.45
CA ASP A 41 -2.99 -11.36 24.37
C ASP A 41 -1.83 -12.24 23.87
N GLY A 42 -1.11 -11.80 22.83
CA GLY A 42 -0.11 -12.59 22.11
C GLY A 42 -0.69 -13.56 21.09
N ALA A 43 -2.00 -13.50 20.87
CA ALA A 43 -2.70 -14.22 19.82
C ALA A 43 -3.70 -13.27 19.13
N ASP A 44 -4.84 -13.79 18.69
CA ASP A 44 -5.86 -13.07 17.92
C ASP A 44 -6.93 -12.43 18.80
N ARG A 45 -6.54 -11.81 19.92
CA ARG A 45 -7.47 -11.04 20.76
C ARG A 45 -6.94 -9.64 21.03
N TRP A 46 -7.66 -8.62 20.55
CA TRP A 46 -7.41 -7.22 20.91
C TRP A 46 -7.78 -6.97 22.37
N ILE A 47 -6.81 -6.48 23.15
CA ILE A 47 -6.99 -6.14 24.58
C ILE A 47 -6.46 -4.75 24.93
N ALA A 48 -6.10 -3.96 23.91
CA ALA A 48 -5.53 -2.64 24.13
C ALA A 48 -6.46 -1.76 24.97
N PRO A 49 -5.91 -0.83 25.77
CA PRO A 49 -6.71 0.21 26.40
C PRO A 49 -7.56 0.97 25.36
N PRO A 50 -8.74 1.50 25.74
CA PRO A 50 -9.48 2.42 24.89
C PRO A 50 -8.60 3.57 24.40
N ALA A 51 -8.93 4.13 23.23
CA ALA A 51 -8.11 5.18 22.60
C ALA A 51 -6.67 4.74 22.27
N SER A 52 -6.49 3.47 21.88
CA SER A 52 -5.24 2.96 21.31
C SER A 52 -5.40 2.72 19.80
N ALA A 53 -4.39 3.11 19.03
CA ALA A 53 -4.30 2.80 17.61
C ALA A 53 -3.04 1.95 17.31
N LEU A 54 -3.18 0.97 16.42
CA LEU A 54 -2.06 0.35 15.72
C LEU A 54 -2.04 0.88 14.28
N VAL A 55 -0.92 1.43 13.82
CA VAL A 55 -0.74 1.87 12.44
C VAL A 55 0.40 1.09 11.81
N VAL A 56 0.11 0.29 10.78
CA VAL A 56 1.10 -0.48 10.02
C VAL A 56 1.33 0.21 8.68
N THR A 57 2.51 0.78 8.47
CA THR A 57 2.89 1.56 7.27
C THR A 57 3.29 0.68 6.08
N GLY A 58 2.59 -0.44 5.84
CA GLY A 58 2.82 -1.30 4.68
C GLY A 58 3.92 -2.35 4.84
N ASP A 59 4.11 -3.10 3.76
CA ASP A 59 5.03 -4.24 3.64
C ASP A 59 4.78 -5.31 4.71
N VAL A 60 3.51 -5.70 4.83
CA VAL A 60 3.04 -6.81 5.66
C VAL A 60 3.39 -8.15 5.01
N VAL A 61 3.42 -8.20 3.67
CA VAL A 61 3.63 -9.41 2.89
C VAL A 61 5.10 -9.67 2.51
N ASP A 62 5.35 -10.86 1.96
CA ASP A 62 6.63 -11.34 1.43
C ASP A 62 7.75 -11.55 2.47
N ARG A 63 8.86 -12.16 2.02
CA ARG A 63 10.14 -12.45 2.72
C ARG A 63 10.11 -13.34 3.97
N GLY A 64 9.10 -13.22 4.84
CA GLY A 64 9.04 -13.97 6.10
C GLY A 64 8.31 -15.30 6.05
N PRO A 65 8.12 -15.94 7.21
CA PRO A 65 7.59 -17.29 7.28
C PRO A 65 6.10 -17.40 6.97
N ASP A 66 5.29 -16.39 7.35
CA ASP A 66 3.83 -16.52 7.35
C ASP A 66 3.10 -15.21 6.98
N THR A 67 3.15 -14.85 5.70
CA THR A 67 2.38 -13.74 5.11
C THR A 67 0.88 -13.86 5.36
N VAL A 68 0.27 -14.99 5.00
CA VAL A 68 -1.19 -15.18 5.02
C VAL A 68 -1.70 -15.15 6.46
N GLY A 69 -1.00 -15.81 7.39
CA GLY A 69 -1.34 -15.75 8.81
C GLY A 69 -1.27 -14.34 9.37
N LEU A 70 -0.23 -13.56 9.01
CA LEU A 70 -0.10 -12.17 9.46
C LEU A 70 -1.20 -11.26 8.89
N VAL A 71 -1.51 -11.36 7.59
CA VAL A 71 -2.59 -10.58 6.97
C VAL A 71 -3.93 -10.87 7.64
N ARG A 72 -4.27 -12.15 7.85
CA ARG A 72 -5.50 -12.55 8.55
C ARG A 72 -5.52 -12.06 10.00
N ARG A 73 -4.39 -12.13 10.71
CA ARG A 73 -4.28 -11.62 12.08
C ARG A 73 -4.58 -10.13 12.14
N LEU A 74 -3.93 -9.34 11.30
CA LEU A 74 -4.11 -7.89 11.29
C LEU A 74 -5.53 -7.49 10.87
N ALA A 75 -6.14 -8.20 9.91
CA ALA A 75 -7.52 -7.98 9.52
C ALA A 75 -8.51 -8.28 10.65
N SER A 76 -8.33 -9.41 11.37
CA SER A 76 -9.13 -9.75 12.55
C SER A 76 -8.98 -8.72 13.66
N LEU A 77 -7.75 -8.32 13.99
CA LEU A 77 -7.47 -7.31 15.01
C LEU A 77 -8.07 -5.94 14.65
N ARG A 78 -8.13 -5.58 13.37
CA ARG A 78 -8.80 -4.35 12.91
C ARG A 78 -10.28 -4.32 13.28
N GLU A 79 -11.01 -5.40 13.01
CA GLU A 79 -12.42 -5.50 13.37
C GLU A 79 -12.63 -5.50 14.89
N GLN A 80 -11.71 -6.14 15.63
CA GLN A 80 -11.79 -6.21 17.09
C GLN A 80 -11.51 -4.86 17.75
N ALA A 81 -10.51 -4.13 17.27
CA ALA A 81 -10.17 -2.81 17.77
C ALA A 81 -11.33 -1.83 17.58
N GLU A 82 -11.95 -1.82 16.40
CA GLU A 82 -13.12 -0.96 16.11
C GLU A 82 -14.26 -1.21 17.11
N ARG A 83 -14.58 -2.49 17.37
CA ARG A 83 -15.61 -2.88 18.35
C ARG A 83 -15.26 -2.50 19.80
N ALA A 84 -13.98 -2.35 20.11
CA ALA A 84 -13.48 -2.01 21.45
C ALA A 84 -13.17 -0.52 21.65
N GLY A 85 -13.44 0.34 20.65
CA GLY A 85 -13.09 1.77 20.72
C GLY A 85 -11.59 2.04 20.54
N GLY A 86 -10.88 1.15 19.85
CA GLY A 86 -9.53 1.33 19.33
C GLY A 86 -9.54 1.40 17.80
N LEU A 87 -8.35 1.38 17.20
CA LEU A 87 -8.18 1.46 15.75
C LEU A 87 -7.00 0.62 15.27
N VAL A 88 -7.14 -0.07 14.14
CA VAL A 88 -5.99 -0.62 13.40
C VAL A 88 -6.02 -0.07 11.97
N ALA A 89 -5.03 0.75 11.64
CA ALA A 89 -4.79 1.24 10.29
C ALA A 89 -3.78 0.33 9.60
N LEU A 90 -4.20 -0.31 8.51
CA LEU A 90 -3.33 -1.08 7.63
C LEU A 90 -3.12 -0.27 6.37
N LEU A 91 -1.89 0.13 6.12
CA LEU A 91 -1.51 0.92 4.95
C LEU A 91 -0.86 0.02 3.92
N GLU A 92 -1.01 0.36 2.65
CA GLU A 92 -0.34 -0.36 1.57
C GLU A 92 1.14 0.02 1.49
N GLY A 93 1.99 -0.98 1.22
CA GLY A 93 3.39 -0.80 0.84
C GLY A 93 3.64 -1.23 -0.60
N ASN A 94 4.90 -1.16 -1.04
CA ASN A 94 5.24 -1.59 -2.38
C ASN A 94 5.11 -3.11 -2.56
N HIS A 95 5.28 -3.90 -1.50
CA HIS A 95 5.09 -5.34 -1.57
C HIS A 95 3.62 -5.72 -1.73
N GLU A 96 2.69 -5.03 -1.05
CA GLU A 96 1.26 -5.24 -1.31
C GLU A 96 0.89 -4.92 -2.77
N ALA A 97 1.40 -3.80 -3.31
CA ALA A 97 1.19 -3.45 -4.71
C ALA A 97 1.77 -4.51 -5.67
N GLN A 98 2.92 -5.11 -5.34
CA GLN A 98 3.52 -6.20 -6.11
C GLN A 98 2.70 -7.48 -6.07
N VAL A 99 2.18 -7.89 -4.89
CA VAL A 99 1.28 -9.04 -4.77
C VAL A 99 0.00 -8.80 -5.57
N LEU A 100 -0.66 -7.65 -5.39
CA LEU A 100 -1.91 -7.32 -6.07
C LEU A 100 -1.75 -7.22 -7.59
N GLY A 101 -0.68 -6.58 -8.07
CA GLY A 101 -0.40 -6.43 -9.49
C GLY A 101 0.07 -7.73 -10.15
N GLY A 102 0.96 -8.46 -9.47
CA GLY A 102 1.51 -9.73 -9.93
C GLY A 102 0.45 -10.81 -10.03
N LEU A 103 -0.30 -11.07 -8.95
CA LEU A 103 -1.44 -12.00 -8.96
C LEU A 103 -2.63 -11.43 -9.76
N GLY A 104 -2.66 -10.12 -10.00
CA GLY A 104 -3.56 -9.49 -10.95
C GLY A 104 -3.23 -9.83 -12.42
N GLY A 105 -2.09 -10.45 -12.71
CA GLY A 105 -1.71 -10.84 -14.07
C GLY A 105 -0.88 -9.79 -14.82
N GLN A 106 -0.30 -8.79 -14.14
CA GLN A 106 0.70 -7.91 -14.75
C GLN A 106 2.07 -8.63 -14.73
N PRO A 107 2.67 -8.99 -15.89
CA PRO A 107 3.88 -9.82 -15.92
C PRO A 107 5.14 -9.20 -15.30
N ASP A 108 5.39 -7.91 -15.49
CA ASP A 108 6.56 -7.20 -14.94
C ASP A 108 6.41 -6.97 -13.43
N ILE A 109 5.20 -6.68 -12.96
CA ILE A 109 4.94 -6.63 -11.51
C ILE A 109 5.10 -8.03 -10.90
N PHE A 110 4.64 -9.09 -11.57
CA PHE A 110 4.84 -10.46 -11.10
C PHE A 110 6.34 -10.83 -11.04
N ARG A 111 7.13 -10.44 -12.04
CA ARG A 111 8.59 -10.65 -11.99
C ARG A 111 9.21 -9.92 -10.81
N ALA A 112 8.81 -8.69 -10.54
CA ALA A 112 9.27 -7.94 -9.38
C ALA A 112 8.87 -8.63 -8.06
N LEU A 113 7.62 -9.07 -7.92
CA LEU A 113 7.15 -9.85 -6.78
C LEU A 113 8.09 -11.04 -6.50
N MET A 114 8.37 -11.86 -7.51
CA MET A 114 9.27 -13.01 -7.37
C MET A 114 10.73 -12.61 -7.11
N ALA A 115 11.16 -11.45 -7.60
CA ALA A 115 12.49 -10.90 -7.40
C ALA A 115 12.74 -10.38 -5.97
N PHE A 116 11.69 -9.95 -5.26
CA PHE A 116 11.80 -9.30 -3.96
C PHE A 116 11.26 -10.13 -2.79
N GLY A 117 11.12 -11.44 -2.95
CA GLY A 117 10.75 -12.36 -1.86
C GLY A 117 9.30 -12.83 -1.88
N GLY A 118 8.58 -12.63 -2.99
CA GLY A 118 7.20 -13.07 -3.18
C GLY A 118 6.98 -14.58 -3.12
N GLY A 119 8.05 -15.37 -3.31
CA GLY A 119 8.00 -16.81 -3.06
C GLY A 119 7.57 -17.15 -1.62
N ALA A 120 7.83 -16.28 -0.65
CA ALA A 120 7.41 -16.45 0.75
C ALA A 120 5.89 -16.43 0.88
N THR A 121 5.25 -15.53 0.14
CA THR A 121 3.80 -15.42 0.09
C THR A 121 3.18 -16.64 -0.57
N LEU A 122 3.79 -17.18 -1.64
CA LEU A 122 3.32 -18.44 -2.26
C LEU A 122 3.46 -19.64 -1.31
N LEU A 123 4.59 -19.75 -0.59
CA LEU A 123 4.77 -20.79 0.43
C LEU A 123 3.75 -20.67 1.58
N SER A 124 3.51 -19.45 2.06
CA SER A 124 2.52 -19.18 3.12
C SER A 124 1.09 -19.46 2.66
N ALA A 125 0.80 -19.29 1.36
CA ALA A 125 -0.47 -19.70 0.75
C ALA A 125 -0.64 -21.23 0.66
N GLY A 126 0.39 -22.01 0.98
CA GLY A 126 0.35 -23.48 0.97
C GLY A 126 0.80 -24.11 -0.35
N MET A 127 1.35 -23.32 -1.28
CA MET A 127 1.97 -23.85 -2.50
C MET A 127 3.38 -24.39 -2.19
N ARG A 128 3.86 -25.32 -3.02
CA ARG A 128 5.26 -25.76 -3.04
C ARG A 128 6.00 -25.19 -4.24
N PRO A 129 7.35 -25.05 -4.21
CA PRO A 129 8.13 -24.49 -5.32
C PRO A 129 7.83 -25.11 -6.69
N GLU A 130 7.64 -26.42 -6.74
CA GLU A 130 7.36 -27.16 -7.97
C GLU A 130 5.99 -26.81 -8.58
N GLU A 131 5.09 -26.18 -7.81
CA GLU A 131 3.77 -25.73 -8.29
C GLU A 131 3.81 -24.38 -9.02
N TRP A 132 4.88 -23.59 -8.89
CA TRP A 132 5.01 -22.30 -9.60
C TRP A 132 6.24 -22.21 -10.51
N GLU A 133 7.20 -23.13 -10.40
CA GLU A 133 8.31 -23.24 -11.34
C GLU A 133 7.82 -23.51 -12.77
N GLY A 134 8.20 -22.64 -13.72
CA GLY A 134 7.83 -22.76 -15.13
C GLY A 134 6.35 -22.50 -15.45
N ARG A 135 5.55 -22.11 -14.46
CA ARG A 135 4.13 -21.75 -14.66
C ARG A 135 3.98 -20.29 -15.06
N SER A 136 2.90 -20.01 -15.77
CA SER A 136 2.53 -18.63 -16.08
C SER A 136 2.03 -17.91 -14.81
N PRO A 137 2.20 -16.57 -14.73
CA PRO A 137 1.63 -15.78 -13.62
C PRO A 137 0.13 -16.00 -13.41
N ALA A 138 -0.63 -16.25 -14.49
CA ALA A 138 -2.07 -16.49 -14.42
C ALA A 138 -2.42 -17.83 -13.75
N GLU A 139 -1.67 -18.90 -14.04
CA GLU A 139 -1.86 -20.19 -13.37
C GLU A 139 -1.53 -20.11 -11.88
N ILE A 140 -0.44 -19.40 -11.55
CA ILE A 140 -0.02 -19.18 -10.15
C ILE A 140 -1.09 -18.38 -9.41
N ALA A 141 -1.59 -17.29 -10.02
CA ALA A 141 -2.65 -16.48 -9.44
C ALA A 141 -3.94 -17.28 -9.17
N ALA A 142 -4.38 -18.10 -10.14
CA ALA A 142 -5.56 -18.96 -9.97
C ALA A 142 -5.36 -19.97 -8.83
N ARG A 143 -4.16 -20.52 -8.68
CA ARG A 143 -3.83 -21.45 -7.60
C ARG A 143 -3.81 -20.78 -6.23
N VAL A 144 -3.27 -19.56 -6.13
CA VAL A 144 -3.32 -18.77 -4.89
C VAL A 144 -4.77 -18.43 -4.52
N ASP A 145 -5.60 -18.03 -5.49
CA ASP A 145 -7.02 -17.72 -5.27
C ASP A 145 -7.80 -18.94 -4.76
N GLU A 146 -7.50 -20.15 -5.27
CA GLU A 146 -8.08 -21.40 -4.78
C GLU A 146 -7.72 -21.70 -3.32
N LEU A 147 -6.45 -21.48 -2.94
CA LEU A 147 -5.93 -21.84 -1.62
C LEU A 147 -6.24 -20.81 -0.53
N VAL A 148 -6.17 -19.52 -0.89
CA VAL A 148 -6.31 -18.37 0.03
C VAL A 148 -7.17 -17.27 -0.61
N PRO A 149 -8.46 -17.53 -0.88
CA PRO A 149 -9.34 -16.63 -1.62
C PRO A 149 -9.55 -15.26 -0.95
N ASP A 150 -9.22 -15.15 0.34
CA ASP A 150 -9.33 -13.93 1.14
C ASP A 150 -8.11 -13.01 1.07
N LEU A 151 -6.95 -13.51 0.61
CA LEU A 151 -5.69 -12.74 0.61
C LEU A 151 -5.81 -11.45 -0.24
N VAL A 152 -6.09 -11.60 -1.54
CA VAL A 152 -6.18 -10.46 -2.47
C VAL A 152 -7.30 -9.49 -2.06
N PRO A 153 -8.54 -9.94 -1.75
CA PRO A 153 -9.58 -9.05 -1.24
C PRO A 153 -9.18 -8.29 0.03
N THR A 154 -8.47 -8.93 0.96
CA THR A 154 -8.02 -8.27 2.20
C THR A 154 -6.99 -7.20 1.92
N LEU A 155 -5.99 -7.47 1.07
CA LEU A 155 -4.96 -6.49 0.71
C LEU A 155 -5.55 -5.26 0.00
N TRP A 156 -6.59 -5.46 -0.81
CA TRP A 156 -7.33 -4.34 -1.41
C TRP A 156 -8.03 -3.42 -0.39
N THR A 157 -8.12 -3.80 0.89
CA THR A 157 -8.67 -2.93 1.94
C THR A 157 -7.63 -2.04 2.62
N PHE A 158 -6.35 -2.14 2.24
CA PHE A 158 -5.29 -1.34 2.86
C PHE A 158 -5.36 0.09 2.32
N ALA A 159 -5.19 1.06 3.22
CA ALA A 159 -5.34 2.47 2.91
C ALA A 159 -4.03 3.08 2.36
N PRO A 160 -4.10 4.17 1.59
CA PRO A 160 -2.90 4.79 1.01
C PRO A 160 -2.02 5.50 2.04
N TYR A 161 -2.63 6.06 3.10
CA TYR A 161 -1.95 6.69 4.22
C TYR A 161 -2.90 6.84 5.42
N ALA A 162 -2.36 7.18 6.59
CA ALA A 162 -3.14 7.63 7.74
C ALA A 162 -2.66 9.00 8.25
N ARG A 163 -3.56 9.74 8.89
CA ARG A 163 -3.27 11.01 9.55
C ARG A 163 -3.62 10.98 11.03
N TRP A 164 -2.74 11.53 11.86
CA TRP A 164 -2.94 11.71 13.29
C TRP A 164 -2.50 13.12 13.67
N GLY A 165 -3.44 14.06 13.71
CA GLY A 165 -3.13 15.49 13.80
C GLY A 165 -2.25 15.95 12.63
N ASP A 166 -1.05 16.42 12.95
CA ASP A 166 -0.02 16.86 11.99
C ASP A 166 0.95 15.74 11.56
N VAL A 167 0.75 14.50 12.02
CA VAL A 167 1.56 13.33 11.64
C VAL A 167 0.94 12.61 10.44
N LEU A 168 1.73 12.44 9.38
CA LEU A 168 1.44 11.55 8.26
C LEU A 168 2.10 10.19 8.48
N PHE A 169 1.32 9.12 8.39
CA PHE A 169 1.80 7.75 8.29
C PHE A 169 1.69 7.30 6.84
N VAL A 170 2.80 6.90 6.24
CA VAL A 170 2.87 6.41 4.85
C VAL A 170 4.01 5.41 4.75
N HIS A 171 3.93 4.49 3.79
CA HIS A 171 4.97 3.49 3.58
C HIS A 171 6.37 4.07 3.30
N ALA A 172 6.60 4.74 2.16
CA ALA A 172 7.94 5.22 1.82
C ALA A 172 8.17 6.70 2.17
N GLY A 173 7.20 7.57 1.90
CA GLY A 173 7.30 8.98 2.27
C GLY A 173 6.41 9.92 1.45
N PRO A 174 6.32 11.22 1.85
CA PRO A 174 5.69 12.26 1.05
C PRO A 174 6.49 12.52 -0.23
N VAL A 175 5.77 12.76 -1.34
CA VAL A 175 6.36 13.11 -2.64
C VAL A 175 6.48 14.64 -2.79
N PRO A 176 7.67 15.20 -3.10
CA PRO A 176 7.88 16.63 -3.27
C PRO A 176 6.89 17.27 -4.25
N PHE A 177 6.44 18.49 -3.95
CA PHE A 177 5.55 19.32 -4.76
C PHE A 177 4.17 18.70 -5.07
N GLN A 178 3.83 17.56 -4.46
CA GLN A 178 2.63 16.81 -4.79
C GLN A 178 1.51 17.09 -3.78
N PRO A 179 0.35 17.62 -4.22
CA PRO A 179 -0.83 17.77 -3.35
C PRO A 179 -1.39 16.42 -2.91
N LEU A 180 -2.02 16.37 -1.73
CA LEU A 180 -2.57 15.12 -1.15
C LEU A 180 -3.49 14.36 -2.12
N ALA A 181 -4.36 15.05 -2.87
CA ALA A 181 -5.28 14.42 -3.81
C ALA A 181 -4.58 13.67 -4.96
N ARG A 182 -3.36 14.08 -5.32
CA ARG A 182 -2.51 13.37 -6.30
C ARG A 182 -1.63 12.33 -5.59
N PHE A 183 -1.06 12.68 -4.45
CA PHE A 183 -0.26 11.80 -3.60
C PHE A 183 -0.99 10.50 -3.26
N GLU A 184 -2.25 10.58 -2.84
CA GLU A 184 -3.10 9.45 -2.47
C GLU A 184 -3.18 8.35 -3.55
N ARG A 185 -3.06 8.72 -4.83
CA ARG A 185 -3.21 7.83 -5.97
C ARG A 185 -1.90 7.48 -6.68
N SER A 186 -0.77 7.98 -6.19
CA SER A 186 0.51 7.90 -6.90
C SER A 186 1.44 6.88 -6.27
N ALA A 187 1.80 5.86 -7.03
CA ALA A 187 2.67 4.77 -6.62
C ALA A 187 4.00 5.30 -6.07
N ASP A 188 4.49 6.47 -6.50
CA ASP A 188 5.70 7.11 -5.96
C ASP A 188 5.73 7.15 -4.42
N ARG A 189 4.58 7.28 -3.73
CA ARG A 189 4.49 7.24 -2.26
C ARG A 189 4.96 5.93 -1.63
N LEU A 190 4.99 4.86 -2.41
CA LEU A 190 5.39 3.50 -2.01
C LEU A 190 6.86 3.19 -2.36
N TRP A 191 7.52 4.00 -3.20
CA TRP A 191 8.90 3.76 -3.65
C TRP A 191 9.87 4.91 -3.38
N ILE A 192 9.40 6.10 -2.99
CA ILE A 192 10.26 7.27 -2.81
C ILE A 192 11.38 7.01 -1.78
N ARG A 193 12.61 7.41 -2.12
CA ARG A 193 13.78 7.24 -1.25
C ARG A 193 14.57 8.54 -1.13
N SER A 194 15.56 8.74 -2.00
CA SER A 194 16.52 9.85 -1.92
C SER A 194 15.90 11.24 -1.93
N GLU A 195 14.74 11.36 -2.58
CA GLU A 195 13.98 12.59 -2.73
C GLU A 195 13.27 13.00 -1.43
N PHE A 196 13.19 12.09 -0.44
CA PHE A 196 12.64 12.37 0.89
C PHE A 196 13.58 11.97 2.03
N SER A 197 13.85 10.67 2.20
CA SER A 197 14.56 10.14 3.37
C SER A 197 16.02 10.60 3.45
N ALA A 198 16.67 10.77 2.30
CA ALA A 198 18.03 11.30 2.20
C ALA A 198 18.10 12.73 1.65
N SER A 199 16.95 13.41 1.53
CA SER A 199 16.90 14.75 0.95
C SER A 199 17.48 15.80 1.89
N PRO A 200 18.31 16.74 1.40
CA PRO A 200 18.76 17.88 2.19
C PRO A 200 17.66 18.93 2.40
N ASP A 201 16.54 18.86 1.66
CA ASP A 201 15.43 19.80 1.80
C ASP A 201 14.71 19.61 3.14
N PRO A 202 14.73 20.60 4.05
CA PRO A 202 14.19 20.42 5.39
C PRO A 202 12.66 20.27 5.36
N PHE A 203 12.15 19.10 5.76
CA PHE A 203 10.71 18.87 5.89
C PHE A 203 10.12 19.50 7.17
N PRO A 204 8.89 20.06 7.15
CA PRO A 204 8.14 20.56 5.99
C PRO A 204 8.49 22.01 5.58
N ASP A 205 9.60 22.58 6.03
CA ASP A 205 9.87 24.02 5.88
C ASP A 205 10.27 24.42 4.45
N ALA A 206 10.82 23.49 3.66
CA ALA A 206 11.18 23.73 2.27
C ALA A 206 9.95 23.90 1.35
N ASP A 207 10.14 24.59 0.22
CA ASP A 207 9.09 24.82 -0.79
C ASP A 207 8.54 23.51 -1.38
N SER A 208 9.39 22.49 -1.50
CA SER A 208 9.06 21.12 -1.92
C SER A 208 7.97 20.47 -1.06
N TRP A 209 7.77 20.94 0.17
CA TRP A 209 6.81 20.36 1.11
C TRP A 209 5.59 21.24 1.37
N THR A 210 5.46 22.37 0.66
CA THR A 210 4.34 23.31 0.78
C THR A 210 2.97 22.64 0.75
N PRO A 211 2.67 21.69 -0.16
CA PRO A 211 1.34 21.06 -0.19
C PRO A 211 0.99 20.27 1.09
N TYR A 212 1.99 19.76 1.82
CA TYR A 212 1.79 19.05 3.09
C TYR A 212 1.64 20.04 4.24
N ARG A 213 2.47 21.10 4.26
CA ARG A 213 2.40 22.16 5.27
C ARG A 213 1.05 22.89 5.26
N GLU A 214 0.52 23.19 4.08
CA GLU A 214 -0.76 23.89 3.90
C GLU A 214 -1.96 23.11 4.45
N VAL A 215 -1.89 21.77 4.41
CA VAL A 215 -2.93 20.90 5.00
C VAL A 215 -2.61 20.50 6.43
N GLY A 216 -1.62 21.15 7.06
CA GLY A 216 -1.26 20.97 8.46
C GLY A 216 -0.44 19.71 8.76
N ILE A 217 0.19 19.08 7.77
CA ILE A 217 1.13 17.99 8.00
C ILE A 217 2.51 18.59 8.29
N GLY A 218 3.05 18.28 9.47
CA GLY A 218 4.35 18.75 9.92
C GLY A 218 5.33 17.63 10.30
N ARG A 219 4.83 16.39 10.42
CA ARG A 219 5.61 15.25 10.88
C ARG A 219 5.30 14.00 10.04
N VAL A 220 6.25 13.08 9.94
CA VAL A 220 6.10 11.84 9.14
C VAL A 220 6.64 10.62 9.88
N VAL A 221 5.88 9.53 9.87
CA VAL A 221 6.32 8.19 10.30
C VAL A 221 6.24 7.27 9.07
N PHE A 222 7.34 6.58 8.76
CA PHE A 222 7.47 5.80 7.53
C PHE A 222 8.43 4.61 7.68
N GLY A 223 8.52 3.76 6.66
CA GLY A 223 9.43 2.63 6.55
C GLY A 223 10.11 2.55 5.19
N HIS A 224 10.01 1.40 4.51
CA HIS A 224 10.50 1.11 3.14
C HIS A 224 12.03 1.08 2.95
N THR A 225 12.74 2.03 3.56
CA THR A 225 14.21 2.15 3.44
C THR A 225 14.86 1.55 4.67
N PRO A 226 15.41 0.33 4.60
CA PRO A 226 15.80 -0.40 5.80
C PRO A 226 17.01 0.21 6.49
N VAL A 227 16.85 0.48 7.79
CA VAL A 227 17.87 1.02 8.71
C VAL A 227 18.19 0.03 9.82
N GLU A 228 19.32 0.19 10.50
CA GLU A 228 19.71 -0.74 11.56
C GLU A 228 18.84 -0.61 12.82
N ARG A 229 18.36 0.61 13.08
CA ARG A 229 17.54 1.02 14.23
C ARG A 229 16.64 2.18 13.80
N PRO A 230 15.54 2.47 14.51
CA PRO A 230 14.68 3.60 14.18
C PRO A 230 15.49 4.88 14.07
N ALA A 231 15.27 5.64 13.00
CA ALA A 231 16.11 6.77 12.64
C ALA A 231 15.26 8.04 12.54
N LEU A 232 15.62 9.04 13.34
CA LEU A 232 15.03 10.38 13.23
C LEU A 232 15.69 11.15 12.08
N GLY A 233 14.87 11.88 11.34
CA GLY A 233 15.30 12.78 10.26
C GLY A 233 14.71 14.18 10.43
N HIS A 234 15.16 15.11 9.58
CA HIS A 234 14.57 16.45 9.45
C HIS A 234 14.38 17.17 10.79
N GLY A 235 15.42 17.19 11.64
CA GLY A 235 15.35 17.83 12.95
C GLY A 235 14.38 17.17 13.94
N GLY A 236 14.13 15.86 13.78
CA GLY A 236 13.20 15.09 14.62
C GLY A 236 11.73 15.15 14.16
N ARG A 237 11.48 15.68 12.96
CA ARG A 237 10.13 15.76 12.36
C ARG A 237 9.75 14.52 11.58
N THR A 238 10.72 13.67 11.24
CA THR A 238 10.44 12.38 10.62
C THR A 238 11.06 11.24 11.41
N ILE A 239 10.44 10.08 11.34
CA ILE A 239 11.01 8.84 11.89
C ILE A 239 10.81 7.69 10.90
N ASN A 240 11.93 7.06 10.54
CA ASN A 240 11.94 5.78 9.83
C ASN A 240 11.95 4.64 10.85
N ILE A 241 10.98 3.72 10.75
CA ILE A 241 10.82 2.57 11.64
C ILE A 241 11.02 1.21 10.96
N ASP A 242 11.41 1.18 9.68
CA ASP A 242 11.85 -0.04 9.00
C ASP A 242 13.25 -0.45 9.49
N THR A 243 13.29 -1.43 10.39
CA THR A 243 14.53 -1.93 11.00
C THR A 243 15.05 -3.21 10.36
N TRP A 244 14.64 -3.54 9.13
CA TRP A 244 14.97 -4.81 8.50
C TRP A 244 16.49 -5.02 8.31
N ARG A 245 17.25 -3.94 8.05
CA ARG A 245 18.74 -4.00 7.98
C ARG A 245 19.36 -4.43 9.31
N GLY A 246 18.72 -4.12 10.43
CA GLY A 246 19.12 -4.59 11.76
C GLY A 246 18.68 -6.02 12.09
N GLY A 247 17.95 -6.69 11.19
CA GLY A 247 17.39 -8.02 11.42
C GLY A 247 16.26 -8.02 12.46
N ARG A 248 15.44 -6.96 12.51
CA ARG A 248 14.39 -6.79 13.52
C ARG A 248 13.11 -6.26 12.90
N VAL A 249 11.99 -6.62 13.52
CA VAL A 249 10.72 -5.89 13.42
C VAL A 249 10.58 -4.95 14.61
N THR A 250 10.01 -3.77 14.38
CA THR A 250 9.92 -2.69 15.37
C THR A 250 8.48 -2.19 15.52
N LEU A 251 8.11 -1.89 16.77
CA LEU A 251 6.90 -1.18 17.13
C LEU A 251 7.29 0.09 17.89
N ALA A 252 6.84 1.25 17.42
CA ALA A 252 7.10 2.55 18.02
C ALA A 252 5.83 3.07 18.72
N ARG A 253 5.92 3.37 20.01
CA ARG A 253 4.85 4.04 20.76
C ARG A 253 5.00 5.55 20.64
N LEU A 254 3.93 6.20 20.22
CA LEU A 254 3.81 7.64 20.04
C LEU A 254 2.66 8.15 20.89
N GLU A 255 2.91 9.23 21.62
CA GLU A 255 1.93 9.84 22.53
C GLU A 255 1.40 11.16 21.98
N PRO A 256 0.09 11.47 22.17
CA PRO A 256 -0.49 12.73 21.77
C PRO A 256 0.31 13.93 22.29
N GLY A 257 0.58 14.90 21.41
CA GLY A 257 1.29 16.13 21.76
C GLY A 257 2.78 15.98 22.08
N ARG A 258 3.37 14.77 21.99
CA ARG A 258 4.81 14.55 22.18
C ARG A 258 5.58 14.62 20.87
N ALA A 259 6.87 14.95 20.95
CA ALA A 259 7.75 14.93 19.79
C ALA A 259 8.02 13.49 19.32
N LEU A 260 8.29 13.26 18.02
CA LEU A 260 8.63 11.92 17.53
C LEU A 260 9.93 11.38 18.15
N GLY A 261 10.84 12.26 18.55
CA GLY A 261 12.06 11.88 19.24
C GLY A 261 11.85 11.34 20.67
N GLU A 262 10.65 11.46 21.22
CA GLU A 262 10.25 10.89 22.51
C GLU A 262 9.61 9.49 22.36
N ALA A 263 9.58 8.93 21.14
CA ALA A 263 8.99 7.62 20.89
C ALA A 263 9.70 6.50 21.66
N GLU A 264 8.93 5.55 22.18
CA GLU A 264 9.44 4.32 22.82
C GLU A 264 9.41 3.17 21.82
N PHE A 265 10.44 2.31 21.80
CA PHE A 265 10.54 1.23 20.81
C PHE A 265 10.56 -0.14 21.46
N LEU A 266 9.70 -1.03 20.95
CA LEU A 266 9.78 -2.47 21.18
C LEU A 266 10.30 -3.13 19.90
N THR A 267 11.18 -4.13 20.04
CA THR A 267 11.74 -4.82 18.89
C THR A 267 11.82 -6.32 19.12
N GLN A 268 11.62 -7.09 18.05
CA GLN A 268 11.81 -8.54 18.03
C GLN A 268 12.75 -8.91 16.89
N PRO A 269 13.60 -9.95 17.06
CA PRO A 269 14.37 -10.49 15.94
C PRO A 269 13.43 -10.93 14.83
N ALA A 270 13.81 -10.60 13.59
CA ALA A 270 13.16 -11.11 12.42
C ALA A 270 13.74 -12.48 12.03
N GLU A 271 12.90 -13.36 11.53
CA GLU A 271 13.24 -14.66 10.98
C GLU A 271 13.16 -14.58 9.45
N PRO A 272 14.25 -14.20 8.76
CA PRO A 272 14.24 -14.17 7.29
C PRO A 272 14.06 -15.59 6.77
N ARG A 273 13.17 -15.79 5.79
CA ARG A 273 13.06 -17.05 5.09
C ARG A 273 14.05 -17.02 3.92
N ALA A 274 15.06 -17.89 3.96
CA ALA A 274 15.89 -18.13 2.78
C ALA A 274 15.03 -18.87 1.75
N ILE A 275 14.51 -18.12 0.79
CA ILE A 275 13.88 -18.68 -0.40
C ILE A 275 14.88 -18.46 -1.50
N ALA A 276 15.07 -19.47 -2.35
CA ALA A 276 15.74 -19.24 -3.62
C ALA A 276 14.84 -18.32 -4.44
N ASP A 277 14.97 -17.01 -4.21
CA ASP A 277 14.40 -16.00 -5.09
C ASP A 277 14.99 -16.22 -6.48
N ALA A 278 14.32 -15.70 -7.50
CA ALA A 278 14.88 -15.70 -8.84
C ALA A 278 16.33 -15.14 -8.76
N PRO A 279 17.29 -15.64 -9.55
CA PRO A 279 18.59 -15.00 -9.62
C PRO A 279 18.42 -13.62 -10.27
N VAL A 280 18.19 -12.59 -9.46
CA VAL A 280 18.02 -11.21 -9.90
C VAL A 280 19.37 -10.52 -9.85
N THR A 281 19.76 -9.90 -10.95
CA THR A 281 20.96 -9.08 -10.99
C THR A 281 20.73 -7.73 -10.28
N PRO A 282 21.77 -7.10 -9.73
CA PRO A 282 21.65 -5.73 -9.20
C PRO A 282 21.14 -4.71 -10.23
N GLU A 283 21.34 -4.96 -11.53
CA GLU A 283 20.82 -4.12 -12.61
C GLU A 283 19.31 -4.26 -12.78
N GLU A 284 18.79 -5.49 -12.72
CA GLU A 284 17.34 -5.75 -12.74
C GLU A 284 16.65 -5.13 -11.53
N ILE A 285 17.24 -5.22 -10.33
CA ILE A 285 16.73 -4.54 -9.13
C ILE A 285 16.62 -3.03 -9.37
N ARG A 286 17.68 -2.39 -9.86
CA ARG A 286 17.67 -0.94 -10.18
C ARG A 286 16.60 -0.59 -11.23
N ARG A 287 16.41 -1.46 -12.22
CA ARG A 287 15.39 -1.27 -13.25
C ARG A 287 13.99 -1.37 -12.66
N PHE A 288 13.73 -2.34 -11.79
CA PHE A 288 12.45 -2.47 -11.10
C PHE A 288 12.16 -1.25 -10.24
N ASP A 289 13.11 -0.82 -9.40
CA ASP A 289 12.96 0.38 -8.56
C ASP A 289 12.65 1.63 -9.39
N ALA A 290 13.26 1.79 -10.58
CA ALA A 290 13.06 2.96 -11.43
C ALA A 290 11.76 2.95 -12.25
N THR A 291 11.21 1.76 -12.57
CA THR A 291 10.11 1.62 -13.54
C THR A 291 8.80 1.14 -12.94
N LEU A 292 8.84 0.40 -11.83
CA LEU A 292 7.64 -0.15 -11.20
C LEU A 292 6.62 0.91 -10.77
N PRO A 293 6.98 2.07 -10.20
CA PRO A 293 5.98 3.07 -9.82
C PRO A 293 5.07 3.45 -10.99
N ALA A 294 5.65 3.76 -12.15
CA ALA A 294 4.89 4.10 -13.35
C ALA A 294 4.06 2.93 -13.90
N ILE A 295 4.59 1.70 -13.82
CA ILE A 295 3.87 0.50 -14.24
C ILE A 295 2.66 0.22 -13.33
N VAL A 296 2.84 0.37 -12.02
CA VAL A 296 1.80 0.19 -10.99
C VAL A 296 0.72 1.27 -11.15
N ASP A 297 1.10 2.53 -11.33
CA ASP A 297 0.15 3.63 -11.59
C ASP A 297 -0.70 3.34 -12.84
N ALA A 298 -0.07 2.96 -13.94
CA ALA A 298 -0.78 2.60 -15.17
C ALA A 298 -1.70 1.38 -14.99
N TRP A 299 -1.26 0.39 -14.20
CA TRP A 299 -2.05 -0.80 -13.89
C TRP A 299 -3.27 -0.49 -13.01
N VAL A 300 -3.13 0.35 -11.97
CA VAL A 300 -4.26 0.81 -11.14
C VAL A 300 -5.25 1.63 -11.96
N ALA A 301 -4.75 2.58 -12.76
CA ALA A 301 -5.58 3.40 -13.64
C ALA A 301 -6.33 2.55 -14.68
N GLY A 302 -5.66 1.55 -15.27
CA GLY A 302 -6.26 0.62 -16.22
C GLY A 302 -7.32 -0.31 -15.62
N ARG A 303 -7.35 -0.47 -14.29
CA ARG A 303 -8.38 -1.23 -13.57
C ARG A 303 -9.56 -0.38 -13.10
N SER A 304 -9.47 0.93 -13.23
CA SER A 304 -10.45 1.89 -12.73
C SER A 304 -10.96 2.82 -13.83
N TRP A 305 -11.86 2.32 -14.70
CA TRP A 305 -12.94 3.13 -15.30
C TRP A 305 -14.04 2.24 -15.92
N ALA A 306 -15.05 1.90 -15.13
CA ALA A 306 -16.38 1.50 -15.60
C ALA A 306 -17.40 2.12 -14.63
N GLY A 307 -17.58 3.45 -14.71
CA GLY A 307 -18.31 4.17 -13.68
C GLY A 307 -18.63 5.65 -13.97
N SER A 308 -19.01 5.99 -15.20
CA SER A 308 -20.01 7.06 -15.42
C SER A 308 -20.91 6.70 -16.61
N GLY A 309 -21.81 5.75 -16.36
CA GLY A 309 -23.00 5.56 -17.17
C GLY A 309 -23.98 6.71 -16.92
N GLY A 310 -23.73 7.83 -17.57
CA GLY A 310 -24.78 8.81 -17.89
C GLY A 310 -25.41 8.41 -19.20
N SER A 311 -26.60 7.84 -19.14
CA SER A 311 -27.47 7.61 -20.27
C SER A 311 -27.78 8.94 -20.98
N ASP A 312 -27.41 9.07 -22.24
CA ASP A 312 -28.36 9.62 -23.20
C ASP A 312 -28.24 8.86 -24.53
N GLY A 313 -29.35 8.25 -24.89
CA GLY A 313 -29.49 7.42 -26.06
C GLY A 313 -29.94 8.29 -27.23
N SER A 314 -29.12 8.38 -28.26
CA SER A 314 -29.62 8.56 -29.62
C SER A 314 -28.59 8.07 -30.63
N ARG A 315 -28.74 6.82 -31.07
CA ARG A 315 -28.32 6.38 -32.40
C ARG A 315 -29.55 5.91 -33.15
N SER A 316 -29.88 6.61 -34.21
CA SER A 316 -30.62 6.09 -35.37
C SER A 316 -30.00 6.82 -36.58
N ASP A 317 -29.01 6.21 -37.21
CA ASP A 317 -29.15 5.38 -38.41
C ASP A 317 -29.36 6.21 -39.69
N THR A 318 -28.26 6.32 -40.44
CA THR A 318 -28.23 6.70 -41.85
C THR A 318 -28.32 5.45 -42.72
N SER A 319 -29.39 5.27 -43.49
CA SER A 319 -29.34 4.68 -44.84
C SER A 319 -30.69 4.83 -45.52
N GLY A 320 -30.69 5.50 -46.68
CA GLY A 320 -31.88 5.72 -47.50
C GLY A 320 -32.27 4.53 -48.37
N SER A 321 -33.54 4.52 -48.78
CA SER A 321 -34.02 3.98 -50.06
C SER A 321 -35.40 4.58 -50.33
N GLY A 322 -35.63 4.97 -51.59
CA GLY A 322 -36.66 5.93 -51.97
C GLY A 322 -38.02 5.38 -52.38
N ALA A 323 -38.94 6.31 -52.65
CA ALA A 323 -39.93 6.25 -53.73
C ALA A 323 -40.64 7.63 -53.86
N PRO A 324 -41.16 8.01 -55.05
CA PRO A 324 -41.39 9.40 -55.44
C PRO A 324 -42.89 9.78 -55.49
N ILE A 325 -43.24 11.03 -55.17
CA ILE A 325 -44.58 11.59 -55.50
C ILE A 325 -44.51 13.10 -55.86
N ARG A 326 -44.78 13.35 -57.15
CA ARG A 326 -45.53 14.43 -57.84
C ARG A 326 -45.10 15.91 -57.79
N GLN A 327 -44.72 16.38 -58.98
CA GLN A 327 -45.21 17.54 -59.75
C GLN A 327 -45.94 18.69 -59.02
N ALA A 328 -45.41 19.91 -59.22
CA ALA A 328 -46.18 21.05 -59.68
C ALA A 328 -45.26 22.04 -60.43
N ASP A 329 -45.66 22.38 -61.66
CA ASP A 329 -45.11 23.45 -62.50
C ASP A 329 -45.36 24.84 -61.89
N SER A 330 -44.41 25.77 -62.11
CA SER A 330 -44.75 27.15 -62.51
C SER A 330 -43.50 27.93 -62.96
N THR A 331 -43.47 28.26 -64.25
CA THR A 331 -43.14 29.58 -64.86
C THR A 331 -41.89 30.34 -64.37
N SER A 332 -40.84 30.51 -65.19
CA SER A 332 -40.67 31.49 -66.29
C SER A 332 -39.83 32.71 -65.88
N SER A 333 -38.88 33.04 -66.77
CA SER A 333 -38.30 34.36 -67.09
C SER A 333 -36.98 34.78 -66.40
N THR A 334 -35.92 34.83 -67.24
CA THR A 334 -34.99 35.98 -67.49
C THR A 334 -34.98 37.08 -66.43
N VAL A 335 -33.85 37.49 -65.85
CA VAL A 335 -32.53 37.92 -66.40
C VAL A 335 -31.44 37.64 -65.37
#